data_AF-A0A0N0NR02-F1
#
_entry.id   AF-A0A0N0NR02-F1
#
_cell.length_a   1.000
_cell.length_b   1.000
_cell.length_c   1.000
_cell.angle_alpha   90.00
_cell.angle_beta   90.00
_cell.angle_gamma   90.00
#
_symmetry.space_group_name_H-M   'P 1'
#
loop_
_entity.id
_entity.type
_entity.pdbx_description
1 polymer ?
#
loop_
_entity_poly.entity_id
_entity_poly.type
_entity_poly.pdbx_seq_one_letter_code
_entity_poly.pdbx_strand_id
1 'polypeptide(L)'
;MALKAFNLFGNKNNPKAPPEIVRSLKDLLYKLREPAPSTKVEDDAAKYMSQMKLIVQGTPEHDTSPDQVHQLVTCIIQEDILYELARSIRLLPFEARKDAQIIFSHILRFKPANSQTGEPPPSTIL
;
A
#
# COMPACT_ATOMS: atom_id res chain seq x y z
N MET A 1 8.92 30.68 -2.43
CA MET A 1 7.85 30.42 -3.43
C MET A 1 8.32 29.27 -4.30
N ALA A 2 7.65 28.13 -4.47
CA ALA A 2 6.30 27.73 -4.14
C ALA A 2 6.30 26.26 -3.67
N LEU A 3 5.73 26.02 -2.50
CA LEU A 3 5.33 24.70 -2.02
C LEU A 3 4.09 24.29 -2.83
N LYS A 4 4.30 23.71 -4.01
CA LYS A 4 3.20 23.30 -4.90
C LYS A 4 2.58 22.01 -4.37
N ALA A 5 1.46 22.18 -3.69
CA ALA A 5 0.28 21.32 -3.67
C ALA A 5 0.52 19.83 -3.34
N PHE A 6 0.60 19.53 -2.05
CA PHE A 6 0.45 18.16 -1.52
C PHE A 6 -1.03 17.75 -1.33
N ASN A 7 -2.01 18.53 -1.82
CA ASN A 7 -3.43 18.31 -1.55
C ASN A 7 -4.30 18.44 -2.82
N LEU A 8 -4.26 17.46 -3.71
CA LEU A 8 -5.18 17.45 -4.84
C LEU A 8 -5.59 16.05 -5.33
N PHE A 9 -6.06 15.16 -4.46
CA PHE A 9 -6.89 14.03 -4.91
C PHE A 9 -7.91 13.63 -3.85
N GLY A 10 -9.19 13.80 -4.15
CA GLY A 10 -10.26 13.40 -3.23
C GLY A 10 -11.67 13.52 -3.78
N ASN A 11 -11.87 13.21 -5.07
CA ASN A 11 -13.20 12.98 -5.62
C ASN A 11 -13.95 11.99 -4.71
N LYS A 12 -15.20 12.32 -4.36
CA LYS A 12 -16.16 11.61 -3.52
C LYS A 12 -16.49 10.22 -4.09
N ASN A 13 -15.49 9.34 -4.12
CA ASN A 13 -15.63 7.93 -4.41
C ASN A 13 -15.58 7.22 -3.07
N ASN A 14 -16.61 6.44 -2.79
CA ASN A 14 -16.69 5.58 -1.62
C ASN A 14 -15.34 4.86 -1.42
N PRO A 15 -14.74 4.90 -0.22
CA PRO A 15 -13.48 4.21 0.04
C PRO A 15 -13.67 2.73 -0.27
N LYS A 16 -12.92 2.22 -1.25
CA LYS A 16 -12.97 0.82 -1.65
C LYS A 16 -12.41 -0.05 -0.54
N ALA A 17 -12.96 -1.25 -0.38
CA ALA A 17 -12.44 -2.20 0.59
C ALA A 17 -11.01 -2.65 0.21
N PRO A 18 -10.13 -2.95 1.17
CA PRO A 18 -8.76 -3.38 0.89
C PRO A 18 -8.62 -4.52 -0.16
N PRO A 19 -9.48 -5.56 -0.16
CA PRO A 19 -9.40 -6.62 -1.17
C PRO A 19 -9.64 -6.12 -2.60
N GLU A 20 -10.57 -5.17 -2.77
CA GLU A 20 -10.87 -4.58 -4.09
C GLU A 20 -9.72 -3.70 -4.59
N ILE A 21 -9.08 -2.95 -3.69
CA ILE A 21 -7.92 -2.12 -3.99
C ILE A 21 -6.78 -3.01 -4.47
N VAL A 22 -6.49 -4.10 -3.75
CA VAL A 22 -5.44 -5.07 -4.09
C VAL A 22 -5.68 -5.71 -5.45
N ARG A 23 -6.88 -6.23 -5.71
CA ARG A 23 -7.23 -6.84 -6.99
C ARG A 23 -7.13 -5.84 -8.15
N SER A 24 -7.67 -4.63 -7.95
CA SER A 24 -7.62 -3.58 -8.98
C SER A 24 -6.18 -3.18 -9.31
N LEU A 25 -5.33 -3.03 -8.28
CA LEU A 25 -3.92 -2.70 -8.49
C LEU A 25 -3.20 -3.83 -9.23
N LYS A 26 -3.43 -5.10 -8.86
CA LYS A 26 -2.81 -6.25 -9.54
C LYS A 26 -3.09 -6.27 -11.04
N ASP A 27 -4.36 -6.10 -11.43
CA ASP A 27 -4.76 -6.05 -12.84
C ASP A 27 -4.08 -4.91 -13.59
N LEU A 28 -3.95 -3.75 -12.96
CA LEU A 28 -3.26 -2.59 -13.53
C LEU A 28 -1.76 -2.81 -13.63
N LEU A 29 -1.13 -3.50 -12.67
CA LEU A 29 0.30 -3.84 -12.73
C LEU A 29 0.61 -4.82 -13.86
N TYR A 30 -0.31 -5.74 -14.19
CA TYR A 30 -0.20 -6.58 -15.39
C TYR A 30 -0.27 -5.73 -16.66
N LYS A 31 -1.29 -4.87 -16.78
CA LYS A 31 -1.48 -3.98 -17.94
C LYS A 31 -0.33 -2.99 -18.13
N LEU A 32 0.26 -2.51 -17.03
CA LEU A 32 1.38 -1.57 -17.07
C LEU A 32 2.61 -2.17 -17.75
N ARG A 33 2.74 -3.51 -17.79
CA ARG A 33 3.85 -4.21 -18.45
C ARG A 33 3.56 -4.57 -19.90
N GLU A 34 2.35 -4.32 -20.39
CA GLU A 34 2.05 -4.47 -21.82
C GLU A 34 2.83 -3.43 -22.63
N PRO A 35 3.15 -3.71 -23.91
CA PRO A 35 3.80 -2.73 -24.77
C PRO A 35 2.89 -1.51 -24.97
N ALA A 36 3.41 -0.32 -24.63
CA ALA A 36 2.70 0.97 -24.69
C ALA A 36 1.42 1.04 -23.83
N PRO A 37 1.55 0.98 -22.49
CA PRO A 37 0.40 1.14 -21.60
C PRO A 37 -0.21 2.54 -21.77
N SER A 38 -1.53 2.64 -21.71
CA SER A 38 -2.19 3.96 -21.76
C SER A 38 -1.89 4.76 -20.49
N THR A 39 -1.78 6.08 -20.58
CA THR A 39 -1.59 6.97 -19.41
C THR A 39 -2.66 6.77 -18.33
N LYS A 40 -3.87 6.37 -18.73
CA LYS A 40 -4.95 6.01 -17.80
C LYS A 40 -4.59 4.84 -16.88
N VAL A 41 -3.86 3.85 -17.38
CA VAL A 41 -3.41 2.70 -16.56
C VAL A 41 -2.40 3.15 -15.51
N GLU A 42 -1.49 4.05 -15.88
CA GLU A 42 -0.52 4.64 -14.95
C GLU A 42 -1.21 5.47 -13.86
N ASP A 43 -2.16 6.33 -14.26
CA ASP A 43 -2.92 7.18 -13.34
C ASP A 43 -3.78 6.37 -12.38
N ASP A 44 -4.48 5.35 -12.89
CA ASP A 44 -5.31 4.48 -12.07
C ASP A 44 -4.45 3.64 -11.10
N ALA A 45 -3.28 3.15 -11.53
CA ALA A 45 -2.35 2.44 -10.65
C ALA A 45 -1.84 3.36 -9.54
N ALA A 46 -1.41 4.58 -9.88
CA ALA A 46 -0.96 5.58 -8.90
C ALA A 46 -2.07 5.93 -7.89
N LYS A 47 -3.33 6.03 -8.35
CA LYS A 47 -4.48 6.27 -7.48
C LYS A 47 -4.67 5.15 -6.45
N TYR A 48 -4.61 3.87 -6.85
CA TYR A 48 -4.74 2.76 -5.91
C TYR A 48 -3.55 2.66 -4.96
N MET A 49 -2.33 2.97 -5.41
CA MET A 49 -1.17 3.02 -4.52
C MET A 49 -1.30 4.13 -3.48
N SER A 50 -1.82 5.29 -3.86
CA SER A 50 -2.12 6.37 -2.92
C SER A 50 -3.18 5.96 -1.88
N GLN A 51 -4.20 5.20 -2.30
CA GLN A 51 -5.20 4.64 -1.37
C GLN A 51 -4.57 3.61 -0.41
N MET A 52 -3.71 2.72 -0.90
CA MET A 52 -2.99 1.77 -0.05
C MET A 52 -2.09 2.50 0.96
N LYS A 53 -1.37 3.53 0.52
CA LYS A 53 -0.57 4.39 1.42
C LYS A 53 -1.43 5.00 2.51
N LEU A 54 -2.59 5.55 2.15
CA LEU A 54 -3.51 6.16 3.10
C LEU A 54 -3.96 5.16 4.17
N ILE A 55 -4.25 3.92 3.79
CA ILE A 55 -4.62 2.86 4.75
C ILE A 55 -3.48 2.59 5.75
N VAL A 56 -2.21 2.61 5.30
CA VAL A 56 -1.06 2.24 6.14
C VAL A 56 -0.39 3.42 6.89
N GLN A 57 -0.65 4.67 6.49
CA GLN A 57 -0.09 5.87 7.13
C GLN A 57 -1.13 6.77 7.79
N GLY A 58 -2.39 6.73 7.37
CA GLY A 58 -3.42 7.67 7.81
C GLY A 58 -3.18 9.08 7.25
N THR A 59 -3.88 10.06 7.82
CA THR A 59 -3.64 11.49 7.60
C THR A 59 -3.40 12.18 8.94
N PRO A 60 -2.95 13.45 8.97
CA PRO A 60 -2.88 14.21 10.21
C PRO A 60 -4.20 14.31 10.97
N GLU A 61 -5.33 14.17 10.28
CA GLU A 61 -6.68 14.26 10.82
C GLU A 61 -7.34 12.89 11.09
N HIS A 62 -6.82 11.81 10.52
CA HIS A 62 -7.42 10.48 10.62
C HIS A 62 -6.38 9.37 10.77
N ASP A 63 -6.42 8.71 11.93
CA ASP A 63 -5.55 7.57 12.23
C ASP A 63 -5.88 6.35 11.36
N THR A 64 -4.89 5.46 11.21
CA THR A 64 -5.07 4.18 10.51
C THR A 64 -6.00 3.25 11.28
N SER A 65 -6.93 2.59 10.60
CA SER A 65 -7.73 1.49 11.18
C SER A 65 -6.89 0.20 11.24
N PRO A 66 -6.63 -0.39 12.42
CA PRO A 66 -5.86 -1.62 12.54
C PRO A 66 -6.46 -2.79 11.74
N ASP A 67 -7.79 -2.91 11.71
CA ASP A 67 -8.49 -3.95 10.96
C ASP A 67 -8.30 -3.78 9.45
N GLN A 68 -8.40 -2.56 8.93
CA GLN A 68 -8.17 -2.29 7.51
C GLN A 68 -6.71 -2.54 7.11
N VAL A 69 -5.76 -2.16 7.97
CA VAL A 69 -4.33 -2.44 7.75
C VAL A 69 -4.08 -3.94 7.71
N HIS A 70 -4.56 -4.68 8.71
CA HIS A 70 -4.41 -6.14 8.77
C HIS A 70 -5.02 -6.82 7.53
N GLN A 71 -6.23 -6.40 7.12
CA GLN A 71 -6.87 -6.91 5.92
C GLN A 71 -6.07 -6.59 4.65
N LEU A 72 -5.57 -5.36 4.52
CA LEU A 72 -4.74 -4.95 3.39
C LEU A 72 -3.46 -5.79 3.30
N VAL A 73 -2.75 -5.95 4.42
CA VAL A 73 -1.51 -6.75 4.48
C VAL A 73 -1.79 -8.20 4.08
N THR A 74 -2.86 -8.78 4.61
CA THR A 74 -3.27 -10.16 4.29
C THR A 74 -3.51 -10.32 2.79
N CYS A 75 -4.27 -9.41 2.18
CA CYS A 75 -4.53 -9.46 0.74
C CYS A 75 -3.28 -9.20 -0.10
N ILE A 76 -2.40 -8.28 0.29
CA ILE A 76 -1.12 -8.01 -0.40
C ILE A 76 -0.25 -9.28 -0.47
N ILE A 77 -0.21 -10.04 0.63
CA ILE A 77 0.55 -11.30 0.70
C ILE A 77 -0.13 -12.37 -0.16
N GLN A 78 -1.44 -12.56 -0.02
CA GLN A 78 -2.19 -13.58 -0.77
C GLN A 78 -2.14 -13.38 -2.29
N GLU A 79 -2.06 -12.13 -2.74
CA GLU A 79 -2.10 -11.78 -4.16
C GLU A 79 -0.71 -11.51 -4.75
N ASP A 80 0.37 -11.74 -3.99
CA ASP A 80 1.78 -11.53 -4.38
C ASP A 80 2.07 -10.09 -4.87
N ILE A 81 1.40 -9.10 -4.28
CA ILE A 81 1.49 -7.69 -4.76
C ILE A 81 2.91 -7.15 -4.68
N LEU A 82 3.69 -7.52 -3.66
CA LEU A 82 5.08 -7.07 -3.55
C LEU A 82 5.93 -7.56 -4.73
N TYR A 83 5.73 -8.81 -5.17
CA TYR A 83 6.41 -9.35 -6.33
C TYR A 83 5.99 -8.59 -7.60
N GLU A 84 4.69 -8.38 -7.79
CA GLU A 84 4.17 -7.67 -8.96
C GLU A 84 4.62 -6.21 -9.02
N LEU A 85 4.68 -5.52 -7.88
CA LEU A 85 5.22 -4.16 -7.77
C LEU A 85 6.72 -4.12 -8.10
N ALA A 86 7.51 -5.08 -7.61
CA ALA A 86 8.95 -5.11 -7.89
C ALA A 86 9.24 -5.23 -9.40
N ARG A 87 8.42 -6.00 -10.12
CA ARG A 87 8.51 -6.13 -11.58
C ARG A 87 8.10 -4.86 -12.33
N SER A 88 7.14 -4.11 -11.79
CA SER A 88 6.57 -2.94 -12.44
C SER A 88 7.14 -1.60 -11.93
N ILE A 89 8.02 -1.59 -10.92
CA ILE A 89 8.42 -0.36 -10.20
C ILE A 89 9.04 0.70 -11.11
N ARG A 90 9.78 0.30 -12.15
CA ARG A 90 10.41 1.23 -13.10
C ARG A 90 9.41 1.90 -14.04
N LEU A 91 8.23 1.30 -14.19
CA LEU A 91 7.15 1.74 -15.07
C LEU A 91 6.18 2.69 -14.36
N LEU A 92 6.17 2.70 -13.03
CA LEU A 92 5.32 3.58 -12.23
C LEU A 92 5.80 5.04 -12.31
N PRO A 93 4.90 6.03 -12.25
CA PRO A 93 5.27 7.44 -12.15
C PRO A 93 6.02 7.74 -10.84
N PHE A 94 6.75 8.86 -10.80
CA PHE A 94 7.66 9.19 -9.69
C PHE A 94 7.00 9.17 -8.31
N GLU A 95 5.81 9.76 -8.16
CA GLU A 95 5.09 9.78 -6.89
C GLU A 95 4.65 8.37 -6.46
N ALA A 96 4.15 7.55 -7.41
CA ALA A 96 3.76 6.17 -7.13
C ALA A 96 4.95 5.29 -6.70
N ARG A 97 6.17 5.58 -7.15
CA ARG A 97 7.39 4.89 -6.67
C ARG A 97 7.70 5.21 -5.20
N LYS A 98 7.39 6.42 -4.72
CA LYS A 98 7.51 6.75 -3.29
C LYS A 98 6.47 6.00 -2.46
N ASP A 99 5.24 5.95 -2.98
CA ASP A 99 4.16 5.18 -2.35
C ASP A 99 4.54 3.69 -2.27
N ALA A 100 5.17 3.14 -3.31
CA ALA A 100 5.72 1.77 -3.29
C ALA A 100 6.66 1.57 -2.11
N GLN A 101 7.65 2.47 -1.94
CA GLN A 101 8.61 2.37 -0.84
C GLN A 101 7.92 2.35 0.53
N ILE A 102 6.92 3.19 0.73
CA ILE A 102 6.14 3.24 1.97
C ILE A 102 5.40 1.92 2.21
N ILE A 103 4.69 1.43 1.19
CA ILE A 103 3.92 0.18 1.25
C ILE A 103 4.86 -0.99 1.57
N PHE A 104 5.95 -1.16 0.81
CA PHE A 104 6.95 -2.20 1.08
C PHE A 104 7.49 -2.12 2.51
N SER A 105 7.88 -0.93 2.96
CA SER A 105 8.45 -0.75 4.29
C SER A 105 7.47 -1.08 5.40
N HIS A 106 6.18 -0.76 5.21
CA HIS A 106 5.13 -1.08 6.16
C HIS A 106 4.91 -2.60 6.23
N ILE A 107 4.71 -3.25 5.08
CA ILE A 107 4.42 -4.69 5.01
C ILE A 107 5.57 -5.52 5.60
N LEU A 108 6.83 -5.17 5.29
CA LEU A 108 8.00 -5.88 5.80
C LEU A 108 8.20 -5.73 7.31
N ARG A 109 7.62 -4.71 7.93
CA ARG A 109 7.68 -4.46 9.38
C ARG A 109 6.40 -4.87 10.11
N PHE A 110 5.39 -5.30 9.37
CA PHE A 110 4.10 -5.65 9.92
C PHE A 110 4.22 -6.86 10.84
N LYS A 111 3.65 -6.75 12.05
CA LYS A 111 3.54 -7.83 13.02
C LYS A 111 2.06 -8.01 13.37
N PRO A 112 1.44 -9.15 13.00
CA PRO A 112 0.11 -9.48 13.50
C PRO A 112 0.13 -9.50 15.03
N ALA A 113 -0.93 -9.04 15.69
CA ALA A 113 -1.05 -8.97 17.15
C ALA A 113 -0.71 -10.30 17.85
N ASN A 114 -0.90 -11.42 17.15
CA ASN A 114 -0.74 -12.80 17.63
C ASN A 114 0.71 -13.30 17.52
N SER A 115 1.62 -12.51 16.94
CA SER A 115 2.98 -12.91 16.59
C SER A 115 4.00 -12.58 17.69
N GLN A 116 3.55 -12.53 18.96
CA GLN A 116 4.47 -12.47 20.10
C GLN A 116 5.27 -13.78 20.13
N THR A 117 6.36 -13.83 19.37
CA THR A 117 7.40 -14.83 19.50
C THR A 117 8.01 -14.67 20.88
N GLY A 118 7.71 -15.63 21.76
CA GLY A 118 8.04 -15.70 23.17
C GLY A 118 9.37 -15.08 23.56
N GLU A 119 9.30 -13.88 24.16
CA GLU A 119 10.28 -13.51 25.16
C GLU A 119 9.95 -14.36 26.40
N PRO A 120 10.80 -15.32 26.82
CA PRO A 120 10.58 -16.01 28.07
C PRO A 120 10.55 -14.94 29.18
N PRO A 121 9.62 -15.04 30.15
CA PRO A 121 9.60 -14.10 31.27
C PRO A 121 11.00 -14.09 31.90
N PRO A 122 11.53 -12.91 32.28
CA PRO A 122 12.82 -12.85 32.94
C PRO A 122 12.74 -13.75 34.16
N SER A 123 13.49 -14.87 34.13
CA SER A 123 13.57 -15.81 35.24
C SER A 123 13.91 -15.00 36.48
N THR A 124 12.94 -14.89 37.40
CA THR A 124 13.21 -14.32 38.72
C THR A 124 14.17 -15.29 39.37
N ILE A 125 15.46 -14.92 39.37
CA ILE A 125 16.49 -15.62 40.13
C ILE A 125 16.12 -15.42 41.59
N LEU A 126 15.56 -16.47 42.20
CA LEU A 126 15.52 -16.67 43.65
C LEU A 126 16.83 -17.34 44.08
#